data_AF-A0A2H0J1C0-F1
#
_entry.id   AF-A0A2H0J1C0-F1
#
_cell.length_a   1.000
_cell.length_b   1.000
_cell.length_c   1.000
_cell.angle_alpha   90.00
_cell.angle_beta   90.00
_cell.angle_gamma   90.00
#
_symmetry.space_group_name_H-M   'P 1'
#
loop_
_entity.id
_entity.type
_entity.pdbx_description
1 polymer ?
#
loop_
_entity_poly.entity_id
_entity_poly.type
_entity_poly.pdbx_seq_one_letter_code
_entity_poly.pdbx_strand_id
1 'polypeptide(L)'
;MHHSDRKYTIGRAPTCDIVLADESVSRVHAELEFLVDGKLLVTDCRSTQGTVLLRVGGAQINVRQELISPQDALRFGSVTMPVRELLRALDLKCSPVAVMPPAGAALLRCACGAVKVKNKRCEVCGA
;
A
#
# COMPACT_ATOMS: atom_id res chain seq x y z
N MET A 1 -25.88 -6.52 11.38
CA MET A 1 -24.89 -7.57 11.06
C MET A 1 -24.35 -7.26 9.67
N HIS A 2 -23.27 -6.49 9.57
CA HIS A 2 -22.68 -6.13 8.28
C HIS A 2 -21.50 -7.07 8.03
N HIS A 3 -21.79 -8.24 7.44
CA HIS A 3 -20.78 -9.03 6.74
C HIS A 3 -20.47 -8.31 5.43
N SER A 4 -19.73 -7.21 5.53
CA SER A 4 -19.13 -6.59 4.36
C SER A 4 -17.94 -7.45 3.97
N ASP A 5 -18.11 -8.25 2.92
CA ASP A 5 -17.00 -8.74 2.12
C ASP A 5 -16.16 -7.52 1.73
N ARG A 6 -15.06 -7.30 2.45
CA ARG A 6 -14.17 -6.15 2.23
C ARG A 6 -13.07 -6.61 1.30
N LYS A 7 -13.16 -6.14 0.06
CA LYS A 7 -12.11 -6.28 -0.94
C LYS A 7 -11.17 -5.08 -0.85
N TYR A 8 -9.88 -5.38 -0.92
CA TYR A 8 -8.80 -4.42 -0.91
C TYR A 8 -7.90 -4.67 -2.10
N THR A 9 -7.48 -3.59 -2.75
CA THR A 9 -6.63 -3.65 -3.94
C THR A 9 -5.18 -3.33 -3.58
N ILE A 10 -4.23 -4.04 -4.16
CA ILE A 10 -2.80 -3.90 -3.92
C ILE A 10 -2.12 -3.59 -5.25
N GLY A 11 -1.36 -2.51 -5.31
CA GLY A 11 -0.68 -2.13 -6.54
C GLY A 11 0.07 -0.82 -6.43
N ARG A 12 0.67 -0.39 -7.55
CA ARG A 12 1.40 0.89 -7.60
C ARG A 12 0.49 2.10 -7.73
N ALA A 13 -0.75 1.91 -8.17
CA ALA A 13 -1.66 3.02 -8.36
C ALA A 13 -2.05 3.65 -7.02
N PRO A 14 -2.14 4.99 -6.92
CA PRO A 14 -2.58 5.66 -5.69
C PRO A 14 -4.05 5.39 -5.36
N THR A 15 -4.81 4.85 -6.32
CA THR A 15 -6.19 4.40 -6.15
C THR A 15 -6.30 3.07 -5.42
N CYS A 16 -5.20 2.36 -5.19
CA CYS A 16 -5.19 1.07 -4.50
C CYS A 16 -5.22 1.22 -2.98
N ASP A 17 -5.88 0.29 -2.31
CA ASP A 17 -5.91 0.21 -0.85
C ASP A 17 -4.53 -0.05 -0.24
N ILE A 18 -3.62 -0.72 -0.95
CA ILE A 18 -2.23 -0.86 -0.54
C ILE A 18 -1.37 -0.39 -1.71
N VAL A 19 -0.73 0.77 -1.51
CA VAL A 19 0.08 1.41 -2.54
C VAL A 19 1.53 0.99 -2.36
N LEU A 20 2.02 0.18 -3.29
CA LEU A 20 3.43 -0.21 -3.37
C LEU A 20 4.10 0.65 -4.45
N ALA A 21 4.83 1.68 -4.03
CA ALA A 21 5.51 2.62 -4.93
C ALA A 21 6.79 2.02 -5.57
N ASP A 22 6.69 0.82 -6.11
CA ASP A 22 7.79 0.10 -6.76
C ASP A 22 7.49 -0.12 -8.25
N GLU A 23 8.51 0.00 -9.11
CA GLU A 23 8.34 -0.19 -10.56
C GLU A 23 8.07 -1.65 -10.95
N SER A 24 8.46 -2.60 -10.10
CA SER A 24 8.21 -4.04 -10.27
C SER A 24 6.74 -4.40 -10.06
N VAL A 25 5.95 -3.49 -9.48
CA VAL A 25 4.55 -3.71 -9.14
C VAL A 25 3.65 -3.04 -10.18
N SER A 26 2.77 -3.84 -10.79
CA SER A 26 1.73 -3.35 -11.70
C SER A 26 0.77 -2.36 -11.01
N ARG A 27 0.08 -1.53 -11.80
CA ARG A 27 -0.87 -0.52 -11.28
C ARG A 27 -1.91 -1.15 -10.34
N VAL A 28 -2.48 -2.27 -10.77
CA VAL A 28 -3.27 -3.20 -9.96
C VAL A 28 -2.54 -4.53 -10.06
N HIS A 29 -1.97 -5.01 -8.96
CA HIS A 29 -1.12 -6.19 -8.94
C HIS A 29 -1.88 -7.39 -8.38
N ALA A 30 -2.52 -7.20 -7.23
CA ALA A 30 -3.31 -8.23 -6.57
C ALA A 30 -4.51 -7.62 -5.84
N GLU A 31 -5.52 -8.43 -5.61
CA GLU A 31 -6.69 -8.12 -4.81
C GLU A 31 -6.73 -9.05 -3.60
N LEU A 32 -7.20 -8.53 -2.47
CA LEU A 32 -7.25 -9.21 -1.20
C LEU A 32 -8.65 -9.06 -0.60
N GLU A 33 -9.30 -10.18 -0.35
CA GLU A 33 -10.70 -10.27 0.03
C GLU A 33 -10.83 -10.95 1.39
N PHE A 34 -11.56 -10.30 2.30
CA PHE A 34 -11.87 -10.86 3.61
C PHE A 34 -13.17 -11.63 3.54
N LEU A 35 -13.05 -12.95 3.63
CA LEU A 35 -14.17 -13.87 3.68
C LEU A 35 -14.84 -13.83 5.06
N VAL A 36 -16.13 -14.17 5.08
CA VAL A 36 -16.96 -14.21 6.31
C VAL A 36 -16.44 -15.17 7.38
N ASP A 37 -15.71 -16.20 6.99
CA ASP A 37 -15.04 -17.16 7.88
C ASP A 37 -13.76 -16.63 8.54
N GLY A 38 -13.43 -15.34 8.36
CA GLY A 38 -12.17 -14.75 8.83
C GLY A 38 -10.94 -15.19 8.02
N LYS A 39 -11.17 -15.79 6.85
CA LYS A 39 -10.13 -16.19 5.91
C LYS A 39 -9.81 -15.05 4.95
N LEU A 40 -8.57 -15.05 4.47
CA LEU A 40 -8.08 -14.09 3.49
C LEU A 40 -7.89 -14.78 2.16
N LEU A 41 -8.52 -14.26 1.12
CA LEU A 41 -8.34 -14.71 -0.24
C LEU A 41 -7.49 -13.67 -0.97
N VAL A 42 -6.38 -14.07 -1.57
CA VAL A 42 -5.62 -13.20 -2.48
C VAL A 42 -5.77 -13.68 -3.91
N THR A 43 -6.06 -12.74 -4.80
CA THR A 43 -6.24 -12.96 -6.23
C THR A 43 -5.20 -12.13 -6.98
N ASP A 44 -4.38 -12.78 -7.81
CA ASP A 44 -3.43 -12.09 -8.67
C ASP A 44 -4.14 -11.52 -9.90
N CYS A 45 -4.01 -10.23 -10.14
CA CYS A 45 -4.68 -9.53 -11.25
C CYS A 45 -3.84 -9.56 -12.54
N ARG A 46 -3.24 -10.71 -12.87
CA ARG A 46 -2.24 -10.86 -13.94
C ARG A 46 -1.11 -9.87 -13.81
N SER A 47 -0.50 -9.83 -12.64
CA SER A 47 0.65 -8.97 -12.42
C SER A 47 1.82 -9.34 -13.34
N THR A 48 2.64 -8.33 -13.68
CA THR A 48 3.72 -8.51 -14.66
C THR A 48 4.82 -9.46 -14.16
N GLN A 49 5.05 -9.51 -12.84
CA GLN A 49 6.05 -10.38 -12.21
C GLN A 49 5.44 -11.56 -11.43
N GLY A 50 4.12 -11.63 -11.33
CA GLY A 50 3.42 -12.63 -10.51
C GLY A 50 3.40 -12.27 -9.01
N THR A 51 2.40 -12.84 -8.33
CA THR A 51 2.30 -12.84 -6.87
C THR A 51 2.74 -14.20 -6.34
N VAL A 52 3.69 -14.22 -5.40
CA VAL A 52 4.19 -15.46 -4.79
C VAL A 52 3.85 -15.48 -3.31
N LEU A 53 3.16 -16.52 -2.85
CA LEU A 53 2.93 -16.81 -1.45
C LEU A 53 4.13 -17.55 -0.87
N LEU A 54 4.64 -17.05 0.24
CA LEU A 54 5.71 -17.63 1.05
C LEU A 54 5.08 -18.13 2.34
N ARG A 55 4.88 -19.45 2.46
CA ARG A 55 4.32 -20.03 3.68
C ARG A 55 5.34 -20.12 4.81
N VAL A 56 4.83 -20.08 6.04
CA VAL A 56 5.58 -20.50 7.23
C VAL A 56 5.88 -22.00 7.13
N GLY A 57 7.08 -22.32 6.66
CA GLY A 57 7.48 -23.68 6.25
C GLY A 57 8.35 -23.71 4.99
N GLY A 58 8.53 -22.57 4.33
CA GLY A 58 9.46 -22.41 3.21
C GLY A 58 8.89 -22.75 1.83
N ALA A 59 7.62 -23.18 1.76
CA ALA A 59 6.94 -23.40 0.49
C ALA A 59 6.64 -22.06 -0.19
N GLN A 60 7.02 -21.95 -1.47
CA GLN A 60 6.67 -20.82 -2.33
C GLN A 60 5.60 -21.28 -3.34
N ILE A 61 4.46 -20.61 -3.37
CA ILE A 61 3.34 -20.96 -4.24
C ILE A 61 3.04 -19.76 -5.12
N ASN A 62 2.93 -19.98 -6.43
CA ASN A 62 2.49 -18.92 -7.34
C ASN A 62 0.99 -18.70 -7.19
N VAL A 63 0.60 -17.55 -6.68
CA VAL A 63 -0.79 -17.22 -6.39
C VAL A 63 -1.48 -16.84 -7.70
N ARG A 64 -2.62 -17.48 -7.95
CA ARG A 64 -3.63 -16.95 -8.89
C ARG A 64 -4.88 -16.53 -8.14
N GLN A 65 -5.37 -17.40 -7.27
CA GLN A 65 -6.46 -17.14 -6.35
C GLN A 65 -6.32 -18.16 -5.22
N GLU A 66 -5.74 -17.75 -4.09
CA GLU A 66 -5.38 -18.69 -3.02
C GLU A 66 -5.72 -18.13 -1.65
N LEU A 67 -6.10 -19.03 -0.72
CA LEU A 67 -6.33 -18.68 0.67
C LEU A 67 -5.00 -18.56 1.41
N ILE A 68 -4.85 -17.47 2.16
CA ILE A 68 -3.62 -17.15 2.89
C ILE A 68 -3.85 -17.05 4.39
N SER A 69 -2.82 -17.36 5.15
CA SER A 69 -2.81 -17.14 6.59
C SER A 69 -2.10 -15.84 6.94
N PRO A 70 -2.47 -15.17 8.06
CA PRO A 70 -1.80 -13.96 8.54
C PRO A 70 -0.31 -14.16 8.86
N GLN A 71 0.11 -15.43 9.02
CA GLN A 71 1.47 -15.82 9.34
C GLN A 71 2.36 -15.88 8.08
N ASP A 72 1.75 -16.02 6.90
CA ASP A 72 2.46 -16.14 5.63
C ASP A 72 3.01 -14.78 5.16
N ALA A 73 3.77 -14.78 4.08
CA ALA A 73 4.19 -13.59 3.38
C ALA A 73 3.82 -13.63 1.90
N LEU A 74 3.55 -12.47 1.33
CA LEU A 74 3.27 -12.29 -0.09
C LEU A 74 4.41 -11.52 -0.72
N ARG A 75 4.90 -12.00 -1.85
CA ARG A 75 5.88 -11.33 -2.68
C ARG A 75 5.20 -10.84 -3.95
N PHE A 76 5.22 -9.53 -4.14
CA PHE A 76 4.69 -8.82 -5.29
C PHE A 76 5.87 -8.33 -6.13
N GLY A 77 6.22 -9.07 -7.19
CA GLY A 77 7.45 -8.84 -7.94
C GLY A 77 8.70 -8.89 -7.04
N SER A 78 9.37 -7.75 -6.86
CA SER A 78 10.57 -7.62 -6.02
C SER A 78 10.27 -7.25 -4.56
N VAL A 79 9.04 -6.86 -4.24
CA VAL A 79 8.64 -6.46 -2.88
C VAL A 79 8.08 -7.65 -2.14
N THR A 80 8.64 -7.97 -0.97
CA THR A 80 8.10 -9.02 -0.09
C THR A 80 7.47 -8.37 1.14
N MET A 81 6.21 -8.66 1.41
CA MET A 81 5.48 -8.19 2.57
C MET A 81 4.80 -9.33 3.34
N PRO A 82 4.98 -9.43 4.66
CA PRO A 82 4.27 -10.40 5.45
C PRO A 82 2.79 -10.03 5.57
N VAL A 83 1.90 -11.04 5.56
CA VAL A 83 0.45 -10.82 5.57
C VAL A 83 0.01 -10.07 6.83
N ARG A 84 0.60 -10.35 7.99
CA ARG A 84 0.39 -9.56 9.21
C ARG A 84 0.58 -8.05 9.02
N GLU A 85 1.51 -7.65 8.17
CA GLU A 85 1.81 -6.23 7.93
C GLU A 85 0.84 -5.62 6.93
N LEU A 86 0.41 -6.40 5.93
CA LEU A 86 -0.73 -6.03 5.08
C LEU A 86 -1.99 -5.82 5.92
N LEU A 87 -2.28 -6.74 6.83
CA LEU A 87 -3.41 -6.64 7.75
C LEU A 87 -3.33 -5.40 8.63
N ARG A 88 -2.16 -5.11 9.22
CA ARG A 88 -1.94 -3.87 9.96
C ARG A 88 -2.17 -2.65 9.09
N ALA A 89 -1.65 -2.62 7.87
CA ALA A 89 -1.84 -1.51 6.95
C ALA A 89 -3.31 -1.30 6.59
N LEU A 90 -4.09 -2.37 6.43
CA LEU A 90 -5.53 -2.31 6.14
C LEU A 90 -6.35 -1.90 7.37
N ASP A 91 -6.00 -2.39 8.55
CA ASP A 91 -6.64 -2.00 9.80
C ASP A 91 -6.38 -0.51 10.11
N LEU A 92 -5.15 -0.05 9.86
CA LEU A 92 -4.77 1.36 9.94
C LEU A 92 -5.46 2.21 8.87
N LYS A 93 -5.68 1.71 7.64
CA LYS A 93 -6.41 2.42 6.57
C LYS A 93 -7.92 2.43 6.74
N CYS A 94 -8.46 1.55 7.58
CA CYS A 94 -9.82 1.69 8.10
C CYS A 94 -9.93 2.89 9.09
N SER A 95 -8.81 3.53 9.43
CA SER A 95 -8.69 4.85 10.03
C SER A 95 -8.10 5.85 9.01
N PRO A 96 -8.63 7.06 8.85
CA PRO A 96 -8.09 8.03 7.90
C PRO A 96 -6.82 8.70 8.46
N VAL A 97 -5.70 7.98 8.51
CA VAL A 97 -4.38 8.59 8.72
C VAL A 97 -3.49 8.27 7.54
N ALA A 98 -3.64 9.11 6.51
CA ALA A 98 -2.77 9.18 5.36
C ALA A 98 -1.32 9.45 5.80
N VAL A 99 -0.48 8.41 5.80
CA VAL A 99 0.97 8.61 5.73
C VAL A 99 1.32 8.66 4.24
N MET A 100 1.10 9.81 3.62
CA MET A 100 1.83 10.17 2.41
C MET A 100 3.17 10.80 2.82
N PRO A 101 4.26 10.49 2.11
CA PRO A 101 5.56 11.09 2.36
C PRO A 101 5.54 12.55 1.85
N PRO A 102 6.12 13.54 2.56
CA PRO A 102 6.43 14.79 1.91
C PRO A 102 7.64 14.55 1.00
N ALA A 103 7.35 14.36 -0.29
CA ALA A 103 8.29 14.66 -1.34
C ALA A 103 8.66 16.15 -1.22
N GLY A 104 9.81 16.43 -0.61
CA GLY A 104 10.74 17.49 -1.00
C GLY A 104 10.19 18.90 -1.27
N ALA A 105 9.19 19.38 -0.53
CA ALA A 105 8.87 20.81 -0.54
C ALA A 105 9.95 21.54 0.28
N ALA A 106 10.99 22.02 -0.38
CA ALA A 106 12.00 22.89 0.22
C ALA A 106 11.34 24.20 0.69
N LEU A 107 10.94 24.22 1.95
CA LEU A 107 10.49 25.43 2.63
C LEU A 107 11.74 26.26 2.98
N LEU A 108 11.78 27.50 2.52
CA LEU A 108 12.83 28.44 2.89
C LEU A 108 12.25 29.50 3.82
N ARG A 109 13.03 29.91 4.81
CA ARG A 109 12.69 31.09 5.62
C ARG A 109 12.97 32.35 4.82
N CYS A 110 11.98 33.22 4.73
CA CYS A 110 12.14 34.56 4.21
C CYS A 110 12.83 35.46 5.26
N ALA A 111 13.46 36.56 4.83
CA ALA A 111 14.14 37.51 5.72
C ALA A 111 13.20 38.15 6.77
N CYS A 112 11.88 38.17 6.51
CA CYS A 112 10.86 38.63 7.45
C CYS A 112 10.51 37.60 8.55
N GLY A 113 11.12 36.40 8.53
CA GLY A 113 10.84 35.31 9.48
C GLY A 113 9.72 34.35 9.05
N ALA A 114 8.94 34.69 8.02
CA ALA A 114 7.89 33.82 7.51
C ALA A 114 8.46 32.63 6.71
N VAL A 115 7.86 31.45 6.87
CA VAL A 115 8.20 30.24 6.12
C VAL A 115 7.45 30.26 4.79
N LYS A 116 8.17 30.14 3.66
CA LYS A 116 7.58 30.14 2.31
C LYS A 116 8.05 28.97 1.45
N VAL A 117 7.26 28.62 0.45
CA VAL A 117 7.61 27.60 -0.56
C VAL A 117 8.63 28.20 -1.55
N LYS A 118 9.69 27.45 -1.87
CA LYS A 118 10.63 27.81 -2.94
C LYS A 118 9.85 28.13 -4.22
N ASN A 119 10.09 29.29 -4.84
CA ASN A 119 9.37 29.87 -5.98
C ASN A 119 8.03 30.62 -5.73
N LYS A 120 7.58 30.86 -4.49
CA LYS A 120 6.49 31.83 -4.22
C LYS A 120 6.98 33.11 -3.53
N ARG A 121 6.27 34.20 -3.79
CA ARG A 121 6.39 35.44 -3.02
C ARG A 121 5.86 35.22 -1.61
N CYS A 122 6.50 35.84 -0.63
CA CYS A 122 6.05 35.81 0.74
C CYS A 122 4.70 36.53 0.88
N GLU A 123 3.72 35.93 1.55
CA GLU A 123 2.41 36.56 1.80
C GLU A 123 2.47 37.65 2.87
N VAL A 124 3.54 37.67 3.68
CA VAL A 124 3.73 38.66 4.75
C VAL A 124 4.45 39.91 4.23
N CYS A 125 5.47 39.77 3.37
CA CYS A 125 6.27 40.91 2.90
C CYS A 125 6.26 41.12 1.37
N GLY A 126 5.58 40.27 0.60
CA GLY A 126 5.48 40.40 -0.86
C GLY A 126 6.75 40.06 -1.66
N ALA A 127 7.86 39.70 -0.99
CA ALA A 127 9.16 39.43 -1.60
C ALA A 127 9.35 37.99 -2.12
#